data_AF-A0A550BV57-F1
#
_entry.id   AF-A0A550BV57-F1
#
_cell.length_a   1.000
_cell.length_b   1.000
_cell.length_c   1.000
_cell.angle_alpha   90.00
_cell.angle_beta   90.00
_cell.angle_gamma   90.00
#
_symmetry.space_group_name_H-M   'P 1'
#
loop_
_entity.id
_entity.type
_entity.pdbx_description
1 polymer ?
#
loop_
_entity_poly.entity_id
_entity_poly.type
_entity_poly.pdbx_seq_one_letter_code
_entity_poly.pdbx_strand_id
1 'polypeptide(L)'
;MDGVCEDAIATEKPGEAILGPATNDDQAQVVCPPDAKPWFMANFASVNRPALGKEYMCLLRAWCALESANGFEVGKGNKAKTSAPKPALLNTWIHAGRAGRVKKMPVVSDADTFAMEMWAWWASLQPEWRDVDAAGRREPEREVRDGDWGSALEVRGQNGMLSVVACLCWWGDVLGSRTTPNAHSWLRLVHDVTWVCEQLVVE
;
A
#
# COMPACT_ATOMS: atom_id res chain seq x y z
N MET A 1 4.63 72.18 -9.65
CA MET A 1 3.23 71.79 -9.42
C MET A 1 2.65 71.58 -10.80
N ASP A 2 2.33 70.41 -11.35
CA ASP A 2 2.28 68.99 -11.02
C ASP A 2 1.77 68.39 -12.36
N GLY A 3 2.03 67.19 -12.87
CA GLY A 3 2.68 65.97 -12.47
C GLY A 3 2.45 65.02 -13.66
N VAL A 4 3.49 64.27 -14.01
CA VAL A 4 3.53 62.88 -14.51
C VAL A 4 2.36 62.35 -15.37
N CYS A 5 2.71 61.89 -16.57
CA CYS A 5 1.93 60.96 -17.38
C CYS A 5 1.73 59.63 -16.62
N GLU A 6 0.49 59.24 -16.34
CA GLU A 6 0.16 57.93 -15.78
C GLU A 6 0.12 56.86 -16.88
N ASP A 7 1.00 55.88 -16.73
CA ASP A 7 1.09 54.65 -17.51
C ASP A 7 -0.18 53.79 -17.33
N ALA A 8 -0.78 53.39 -18.44
CA ALA A 8 -1.82 52.36 -18.47
C ALA A 8 -1.18 50.98 -18.27
N ILE A 9 -1.36 50.43 -17.07
CA ILE A 9 -0.94 49.06 -16.71
C ILE A 9 -1.76 48.05 -17.51
N ALA A 10 -1.08 47.31 -18.39
CA ALA A 10 -1.61 46.13 -19.06
C ALA A 10 -1.93 45.05 -18.01
N THR A 11 -3.16 44.56 -18.00
CA THR A 11 -3.58 43.41 -17.20
C THR A 11 -3.29 42.14 -17.98
N GLU A 12 -2.16 41.49 -17.68
CA GLU A 12 -1.85 40.14 -18.16
C GLU A 12 -2.76 39.12 -17.47
N LYS A 13 -3.47 38.31 -18.26
CA LYS A 13 -4.22 37.14 -17.78
C LYS A 13 -3.23 36.05 -17.34
N PRO A 14 -3.37 35.41 -16.17
CA PRO A 14 -2.51 34.31 -15.78
C PRO A 14 -2.71 33.12 -16.71
N GLY A 15 -1.59 32.60 -17.22
CA GLY A 15 -1.52 31.53 -18.20
C GLY A 15 -2.21 30.25 -17.73
N GLU A 16 -3.06 29.74 -18.62
CA GLU A 16 -3.61 28.40 -18.58
C GLU A 16 -2.46 27.41 -18.78
N ALA A 17 -2.07 26.71 -17.71
CA ALA A 17 -1.06 25.67 -17.78
C ALA A 17 -1.60 24.54 -18.68
N ILE A 18 -1.04 24.42 -19.87
CA ILE A 18 -1.29 23.31 -20.79
C ILE A 18 -0.79 22.04 -20.09
N LEU A 19 -1.72 21.22 -19.60
CA LEU A 19 -1.45 19.84 -19.21
C LEU A 19 -0.89 19.14 -20.46
N GLY A 20 0.39 18.75 -20.43
CA GLY A 20 0.92 17.77 -21.37
C GLY A 20 0.10 16.47 -21.26
N PRO A 21 0.04 15.67 -22.34
CA PRO A 21 -0.73 14.43 -22.32
C PRO A 21 -0.12 13.50 -21.25
N ALA A 22 -0.92 13.16 -20.24
CA ALA A 22 -0.60 12.07 -19.33
C ALA A 22 -0.31 10.83 -20.18
N THR A 23 0.91 10.31 -20.11
CA THR A 23 1.26 9.06 -20.78
C THR A 23 0.33 7.98 -20.28
N ASN A 24 -0.33 7.30 -21.23
CA ASN A 24 -1.41 6.32 -21.04
C ASN A 24 -1.00 5.06 -20.23
N ASP A 25 0.22 5.03 -19.70
CA ASP A 25 0.85 3.91 -19.00
C ASP A 25 0.55 3.92 -17.49
N ASP A 26 0.25 5.09 -16.93
CA ASP A 26 0.00 5.28 -15.48
C ASP A 26 -1.31 4.61 -14.99
N GLN A 27 -2.21 4.28 -15.92
CA GLN A 27 -3.47 3.57 -15.66
C GLN A 27 -3.46 2.13 -16.16
N ALA A 28 -2.31 1.60 -16.61
CA ALA A 28 -2.23 0.23 -17.10
C ALA A 28 -2.75 -0.73 -16.02
N GLN A 29 -3.80 -1.46 -16.39
CA GLN A 29 -4.45 -2.45 -15.54
C GLN A 29 -3.40 -3.47 -15.08
N VAL A 30 -3.29 -3.67 -13.77
CA VAL A 30 -2.44 -4.74 -13.25
C VAL A 30 -3.11 -6.07 -13.59
N VAL A 31 -2.37 -6.92 -14.30
CA VAL A 31 -2.82 -8.25 -14.74
C VAL A 31 -2.22 -9.29 -13.82
N CYS A 32 -2.99 -10.34 -13.52
CA CYS A 32 -2.49 -11.47 -12.75
C CYS A 32 -1.34 -12.14 -13.53
N PRO A 33 -0.18 -12.44 -12.90
CA PRO A 33 0.87 -13.18 -13.56
C PRO A 33 0.36 -14.54 -14.10
N PRO A 34 0.75 -14.94 -15.31
CA PRO A 34 0.21 -16.13 -15.98
C PRO A 34 0.63 -17.46 -15.32
N ASP A 35 1.75 -17.45 -14.60
CA ASP A 35 2.32 -18.57 -13.84
C ASP A 35 1.90 -18.58 -12.36
N ALA A 36 1.00 -17.67 -11.97
CA ALA A 36 0.54 -17.55 -10.60
C ALA A 36 -0.15 -18.83 -10.09
N LYS A 37 0.17 -19.22 -8.85
CA LYS A 37 -0.50 -20.35 -8.19
C LYS A 37 -1.97 -20.03 -7.86
N PRO A 38 -2.85 -21.04 -7.73
CA PRO A 38 -4.29 -20.82 -7.46
C PRO A 38 -4.60 -19.94 -6.26
N TRP A 39 -3.79 -20.03 -5.20
CA TRP A 39 -3.95 -19.17 -4.03
C TRP A 39 -3.74 -17.69 -4.39
N PHE A 40 -2.75 -17.39 -5.22
CA PHE A 40 -2.44 -16.02 -5.60
C PHE A 40 -3.54 -15.48 -6.50
N MET A 41 -3.94 -16.23 -7.53
CA MET A 41 -5.00 -15.83 -8.45
C MET A 41 -6.31 -15.44 -7.74
N ALA A 42 -6.76 -16.27 -6.79
CA ALA A 42 -7.99 -16.00 -6.04
C ALA A 42 -7.88 -14.73 -5.20
N ASN A 43 -6.73 -14.52 -4.53
CA ASN A 43 -6.53 -13.33 -3.70
C ASN A 43 -6.30 -12.08 -4.54
N PHE A 44 -5.51 -12.16 -5.61
CA PHE A 44 -5.30 -11.10 -6.58
C PHE A 44 -6.63 -10.58 -7.13
N ALA A 45 -7.53 -11.46 -7.56
CA ALA A 45 -8.85 -11.05 -8.03
C ALA A 45 -9.66 -10.28 -6.96
N SER A 46 -9.44 -10.58 -5.67
CA SER A 46 -10.13 -9.88 -4.58
C SER A 46 -9.54 -8.49 -4.28
N VAL A 47 -8.21 -8.35 -4.40
CA VAL A 47 -7.49 -7.11 -4.04
C VAL A 47 -7.18 -6.22 -5.25
N ASN A 48 -7.37 -6.69 -6.48
CA ASN A 48 -7.20 -5.87 -7.68
C ASN A 48 -8.35 -4.85 -7.81
N ARG A 49 -8.15 -3.67 -7.22
CA ARG A 49 -9.12 -2.58 -7.14
C ARG A 49 -8.58 -1.30 -7.80
N PRO A 50 -8.75 -1.16 -9.13
CA PRO A 50 -8.35 0.07 -9.85
C PRO A 50 -8.95 1.36 -9.29
N ALA A 51 -10.14 1.29 -8.68
CA ALA A 51 -10.81 2.41 -8.04
C ALA A 51 -10.03 3.01 -6.85
N LEU A 52 -9.05 2.28 -6.30
CA LEU A 52 -8.21 2.78 -5.21
C LEU A 52 -7.13 3.79 -5.65
N GLY A 53 -6.95 3.97 -6.96
CA GLY A 53 -6.03 4.96 -7.51
C GLY A 53 -4.63 4.40 -7.81
N LYS A 54 -3.84 5.21 -8.50
CA LYS A 54 -2.56 4.78 -9.09
C LYS A 54 -1.55 4.28 -8.05
N GLU A 55 -1.53 4.89 -6.86
CA GLU A 55 -0.57 4.56 -5.81
C GLU A 55 -0.83 3.16 -5.25
N TYR A 56 -2.10 2.78 -5.09
CA TYR A 56 -2.46 1.42 -4.74
C TYR A 56 -2.15 0.43 -5.87
N MET A 57 -2.33 0.83 -7.13
CA MET A 57 -1.96 -0.03 -8.26
C MET A 57 -0.45 -0.23 -8.36
N CYS A 58 0.36 0.76 -8.00
CA CYS A 58 1.82 0.60 -7.86
C CYS A 58 2.17 -0.43 -6.79
N LEU A 59 1.55 -0.35 -5.61
CA LEU A 59 1.69 -1.38 -4.58
C LEU A 59 1.33 -2.78 -5.11
N LEU A 60 0.21 -2.89 -5.83
CA LEU A 60 -0.23 -4.17 -6.35
C LEU A 60 0.77 -4.75 -7.38
N ARG A 61 1.38 -3.91 -8.22
CA ARG A 61 2.46 -4.32 -9.14
C ARG A 61 3.69 -4.78 -8.38
N ALA A 62 4.14 -4.02 -7.38
CA ALA A 62 5.30 -4.37 -6.56
C ALA A 62 5.09 -5.70 -5.83
N TRP A 63 3.90 -5.93 -5.26
CA TRP A 63 3.55 -7.21 -4.65
C TRP A 63 3.51 -8.37 -5.66
N CYS A 64 2.98 -8.15 -6.87
CA CYS A 64 3.03 -9.18 -7.93
C CYS A 64 4.48 -9.54 -8.27
N ALA A 65 5.36 -8.54 -8.44
CA ALA A 65 6.76 -8.76 -8.72
C ALA A 65 7.47 -9.55 -7.60
N LEU A 66 7.20 -9.20 -6.33
CA LEU A 66 7.70 -9.92 -5.17
C LEU A 66 7.28 -11.39 -5.15
N GLU A 67 6.00 -11.68 -5.36
CA GLU A 67 5.53 -13.07 -5.33
C GLU A 67 6.00 -13.86 -6.56
N SER A 68 6.10 -13.21 -7.73
CA SER A 68 6.69 -13.80 -8.93
C SER A 68 8.16 -14.16 -8.73
N ALA A 69 8.98 -13.25 -8.17
CA ALA A 69 10.38 -13.51 -7.86
C ALA A 69 10.55 -14.70 -6.89
N ASN A 70 9.57 -14.88 -6.00
CA ASN A 70 9.51 -15.98 -5.04
C ASN A 70 8.84 -17.26 -5.59
N GLY A 71 8.50 -17.32 -6.89
CA GLY A 71 7.84 -18.47 -7.51
C GLY A 71 6.46 -18.80 -6.92
N PHE A 72 5.81 -17.80 -6.31
CA PHE A 72 4.55 -17.93 -5.56
C PHE A 72 4.61 -19.00 -4.46
N GLU A 73 5.80 -19.27 -3.91
CA GLU A 73 5.96 -20.26 -2.85
C GLU A 73 5.30 -19.81 -1.55
N VAL A 74 4.60 -20.75 -0.91
CA VAL A 74 4.01 -20.50 0.40
C VAL A 74 5.02 -20.95 1.44
N GLY A 75 5.55 -19.99 2.21
CA GLY A 75 6.50 -20.28 3.27
C GLY A 75 5.93 -21.34 4.22
N LYS A 76 6.63 -22.47 4.35
CA LYS A 76 6.27 -23.52 5.31
C LYS A 76 6.75 -23.10 6.70
N GLY A 77 5.82 -22.77 7.59
CA GLY A 77 5.98 -23.16 8.98
C GLY A 77 6.52 -22.17 10.01
N ASN A 78 6.88 -20.92 9.68
CA ASN A 78 7.20 -19.95 10.74
C ASN A 78 6.15 -18.83 10.78
N LYS A 79 5.36 -18.82 11.87
CA LYS A 79 4.63 -17.62 12.25
C LYS A 79 5.69 -16.61 12.67
N ALA A 80 5.83 -15.53 11.92
CA ALA A 80 6.58 -14.37 12.38
C ALA A 80 6.08 -13.98 13.78
N LYS A 81 6.98 -13.96 14.77
CA LYS A 81 6.65 -13.43 16.08
C LYS A 81 6.68 -11.91 15.97
N THR A 82 5.51 -11.29 16.01
CA THR A 82 5.37 -9.84 16.00
C THR A 82 5.06 -9.34 17.41
N SER A 83 5.56 -8.14 17.74
CA SER A 83 5.29 -7.49 19.04
C SER A 83 3.87 -6.91 19.13
N ALA A 84 3.21 -6.68 18.00
CA ALA A 84 1.82 -6.26 17.93
C ALA A 84 0.93 -7.34 17.29
N PRO A 85 -0.34 -7.46 17.72
CA PRO A 85 -1.27 -8.39 17.12
C PRO A 85 -1.67 -7.92 15.72
N LYS A 86 -2.07 -8.87 14.87
CA LYS A 86 -2.72 -8.55 13.58
C LYS A 86 -4.05 -7.83 13.84
N PRO A 87 -4.47 -6.93 12.94
CA PRO A 87 -5.82 -6.35 12.98
C PRO A 87 -6.88 -7.44 13.10
N ALA A 88 -7.91 -7.21 13.92
CA ALA A 88 -8.90 -8.25 14.22
C ALA A 88 -9.60 -8.75 12.95
N LEU A 89 -9.94 -7.83 12.04
CA LEU A 89 -10.57 -8.12 10.75
C LEU A 89 -9.71 -9.06 9.88
N LEU A 90 -8.38 -8.88 9.91
CA LEU A 90 -7.45 -9.74 9.18
C LEU A 90 -7.46 -11.16 9.73
N ASN A 91 -7.45 -11.32 11.06
CA ASN A 91 -7.52 -12.65 11.68
C ASN A 91 -8.81 -13.37 11.28
N THR A 92 -9.95 -12.69 11.32
CA THR A 92 -11.23 -13.26 10.86
C THR A 92 -11.16 -13.72 9.41
N TRP A 93 -10.61 -12.90 8.51
CA TRP A 93 -10.48 -13.26 7.10
C TRP A 93 -9.53 -14.44 6.85
N ILE A 94 -8.41 -14.50 7.57
CA ILE A 94 -7.47 -15.63 7.53
C ILE A 94 -8.16 -16.92 8.00
N HIS A 95 -8.84 -16.90 9.14
CA HIS A 95 -9.53 -18.07 9.71
C HIS A 95 -10.69 -18.55 8.83
N ALA A 96 -11.35 -17.64 8.12
CA ALA A 96 -12.40 -17.98 7.18
C ALA A 96 -11.88 -18.57 5.84
N GLY A 97 -10.56 -18.66 5.65
CA GLY A 97 -9.94 -19.27 4.47
C GLY A 97 -9.66 -18.28 3.32
N ARG A 98 -9.60 -16.97 3.62
CA ARG A 98 -9.23 -15.90 2.68
C ARG A 98 -10.10 -15.89 1.41
N ALA A 99 -9.63 -15.28 0.32
CA ALA A 99 -10.37 -15.24 -0.95
C ALA A 99 -10.66 -16.63 -1.56
N GLY A 100 -9.98 -17.69 -1.11
CA GLY A 100 -10.29 -19.06 -1.53
C GLY A 100 -11.64 -19.57 -1.04
N ARG A 101 -12.20 -18.99 0.03
CA ARG A 101 -13.51 -19.37 0.60
C ARG A 101 -14.44 -18.19 0.86
N VAL A 102 -13.86 -17.02 1.14
CA VAL A 102 -14.59 -15.79 1.43
C VAL A 102 -14.86 -15.05 0.12
N LYS A 103 -16.12 -15.07 -0.34
CA LYS A 103 -16.53 -14.40 -1.59
C LYS A 103 -16.77 -12.89 -1.43
N LYS A 104 -17.14 -12.45 -0.23
CA LYS A 104 -17.40 -11.04 0.07
C LYS A 104 -16.20 -10.45 0.81
N MET A 105 -15.65 -9.35 0.30
CA MET A 105 -14.55 -8.68 0.98
C MET A 105 -14.96 -8.22 2.38
N PRO A 106 -14.05 -8.35 3.37
CA PRO A 106 -14.20 -7.68 4.65
C PRO A 106 -14.45 -6.17 4.47
N VAL A 107 -15.25 -5.60 5.36
CA VAL A 107 -15.57 -4.17 5.37
C VAL A 107 -15.03 -3.58 6.65
N VAL A 108 -14.23 -2.51 6.54
CA VAL A 108 -13.74 -1.75 7.68
C VAL A 108 -14.87 -0.87 8.20
N SER A 109 -15.37 -1.12 9.41
CA SER A 109 -16.46 -0.35 10.02
C SER A 109 -16.00 0.96 10.67
N ASP A 110 -14.77 0.97 11.19
CA ASP A 110 -14.15 2.11 11.84
C ASP A 110 -12.74 2.27 11.25
N ALA A 111 -12.59 3.26 10.37
CA ALA A 111 -11.33 3.49 9.66
C ALA A 111 -10.23 4.03 10.59
N ASP A 112 -10.56 4.73 11.67
CA ASP A 112 -9.56 5.31 12.58
C ASP A 112 -8.97 4.23 13.48
N THR A 113 -9.82 3.38 14.07
CA THR A 113 -9.36 2.22 14.84
C THR A 113 -8.57 1.26 13.96
N PHE A 114 -9.03 0.99 12.73
CA PHE A 114 -8.32 0.12 11.80
C PHE A 114 -6.96 0.68 11.38
N ALA A 115 -6.85 1.99 11.14
CA ALA A 115 -5.58 2.64 10.83
C ALA A 115 -4.56 2.45 11.96
N MET A 116 -4.99 2.63 13.22
CA MET A 116 -4.15 2.44 14.39
C MET A 116 -3.67 0.98 14.53
N GLU A 117 -4.57 0.01 14.38
CA GLU A 117 -4.21 -1.42 14.39
C GLU A 117 -3.22 -1.76 13.26
N MET A 118 -3.44 -1.20 12.07
CA MET A 118 -2.60 -1.43 10.91
C MET A 118 -1.19 -0.90 11.10
N TRP A 119 -1.04 0.34 11.56
CA TRP A 119 0.29 0.92 11.80
C TRP A 119 1.05 0.20 12.92
N ALA A 120 0.37 -0.14 14.02
CA ALA A 120 1.00 -0.87 15.12
C ALA A 120 1.50 -2.24 14.65
N TRP A 121 0.66 -2.95 13.88
CA TRP A 121 1.04 -4.23 13.30
C TRP A 121 2.16 -4.10 12.27
N TRP A 122 2.09 -3.12 11.36
CA TRP A 122 3.12 -2.90 10.35
C TRP A 122 4.49 -2.58 10.96
N ALA A 123 4.53 -1.69 11.95
CA ALA A 123 5.76 -1.38 12.68
C ALA A 123 6.35 -2.63 13.35
N SER A 124 5.52 -3.51 13.89
CA SER A 124 5.97 -4.76 14.52
C SER A 124 6.51 -5.82 13.55
N LEU A 125 6.30 -5.65 12.25
CA LEU A 125 6.87 -6.51 11.21
C LEU A 125 8.26 -6.02 10.76
N GLN A 126 8.60 -4.76 11.04
CA GLN A 126 9.82 -4.17 10.53
C GLN A 126 11.06 -4.70 11.27
N PRO A 127 12.21 -4.76 10.59
CA PRO A 127 13.47 -5.08 11.23
C PRO A 127 13.91 -4.00 12.21
N GLU A 128 14.81 -4.36 13.13
CA GLU A 128 15.29 -3.47 14.20
C GLU A 128 15.96 -2.20 13.67
N TRP A 129 16.62 -2.27 12.51
CA TRP A 129 17.30 -1.12 11.91
C TRP A 129 16.34 -0.06 11.37
N ARG A 130 15.03 -0.36 11.29
CA ARG A 130 14.01 0.50 10.70
C ARG A 130 13.07 1.07 11.77
N ASP A 131 13.12 2.39 11.98
CA ASP A 131 12.18 3.09 12.88
C ASP A 131 10.88 3.41 12.14
N VAL A 132 9.84 2.60 12.35
CA VAL A 132 8.48 2.88 11.88
C VAL A 132 7.60 3.26 13.07
N ASP A 133 7.03 4.47 13.02
CA ASP A 133 6.11 4.96 14.05
C ASP A 133 4.86 4.08 14.09
N ALA A 134 4.69 3.31 15.15
CA ALA A 134 3.55 2.43 15.36
C ALA A 134 2.19 3.17 15.40
N ALA A 135 2.19 4.49 15.60
CA ALA A 135 0.98 5.29 15.50
C ALA A 135 0.74 5.89 14.11
N GLY A 136 1.67 5.69 13.17
CA GLY A 136 1.56 6.16 11.80
C GLY A 136 1.51 7.68 11.65
N ARG A 137 2.08 8.44 12.60
CA ARG A 137 2.03 9.92 12.55
C ARG A 137 3.18 10.52 11.75
N ARG A 138 4.30 9.81 11.67
CA ARG A 138 5.49 10.21 10.90
C ARG A 138 5.59 9.40 9.60
N GLU A 139 6.21 10.01 8.59
CA GLU A 139 6.63 9.28 7.39
C GLU A 139 7.70 8.25 7.78
N PRO A 140 7.57 6.99 7.33
CA PRO A 140 8.63 6.00 7.53
C PRO A 140 9.91 6.39 6.78
N GLU A 141 11.04 6.09 7.41
CA GLU A 141 12.34 6.15 6.72
C GLU A 141 12.41 5.05 5.65
N ARG A 142 12.87 5.43 4.45
CA ARG A 142 12.99 4.56 3.27
C ARG A 142 14.43 4.54 2.78
N GLU A 143 15.31 4.21 3.69
CA GLU A 143 16.73 3.96 3.44
C GLU A 143 17.05 2.54 3.88
N VAL A 144 17.71 1.78 3.01
CA VAL A 144 18.19 0.43 3.36
C VAL A 144 19.49 0.60 4.14
N ARG A 145 19.54 -0.01 5.32
CA ARG A 145 20.77 -0.14 6.12
C ARG A 145 21.28 -1.57 5.96
N ASP A 146 22.57 -1.82 6.23
CA ASP A 146 23.24 -3.14 6.09
C ASP A 146 22.72 -4.22 7.07
N GLY A 147 21.42 -4.23 7.39
CA GLY A 147 20.78 -5.16 8.30
C GLY A 147 19.78 -6.08 7.60
N ASP A 148 19.58 -7.26 8.18
CA ASP A 148 18.57 -8.24 7.77
C ASP A 148 17.16 -7.64 7.85
N TRP A 149 16.31 -7.84 6.82
CA TRP A 149 14.88 -7.48 6.84
C TRP A 149 14.07 -8.23 7.89
N GLY A 150 14.66 -9.30 8.43
CA GLY A 150 14.14 -10.05 9.54
C GLY A 150 13.08 -11.04 9.11
N SER A 151 13.01 -12.14 9.87
CA SER A 151 12.12 -13.28 9.61
C SER A 151 10.63 -12.96 9.43
N ALA A 152 10.18 -11.76 9.84
CA ALA A 152 8.79 -11.35 9.70
C ALA A 152 8.42 -10.96 8.26
N LEU A 153 9.32 -10.27 7.56
CA LEU A 153 9.13 -9.85 6.17
C LEU A 153 9.58 -10.92 5.17
N GLU A 154 10.41 -11.88 5.60
CA GLU A 154 10.77 -13.06 4.81
C GLU A 154 9.61 -14.06 4.62
N VAL A 155 8.51 -13.92 5.36
CA VAL A 155 7.36 -14.83 5.22
C VAL A 155 6.74 -14.67 3.83
N ARG A 156 6.74 -15.75 3.05
CA ARG A 156 6.23 -15.78 1.66
C ARG A 156 4.79 -16.24 1.53
N GLY A 157 4.14 -15.85 0.44
CA GLY A 157 2.83 -16.32 0.04
C GLY A 157 1.68 -15.86 0.95
N GLN A 158 0.69 -16.73 1.19
CA GLN A 158 -0.56 -16.35 1.88
C GLN A 158 -0.42 -15.81 3.32
N ASN A 159 0.72 -16.05 3.97
CA ASN A 159 0.99 -15.57 5.32
C ASN A 159 1.89 -14.32 5.34
N GLY A 160 2.45 -13.96 4.18
CA GLY A 160 3.34 -12.82 3.99
C GLY A 160 2.59 -11.56 3.60
N MET A 161 3.15 -10.88 2.60
CA MET A 161 2.73 -9.55 2.14
C MET A 161 1.28 -9.47 1.67
N LEU A 162 0.69 -10.60 1.25
CA LEU A 162 -0.76 -10.69 0.97
C LEU A 162 -1.60 -10.09 2.11
N SER A 163 -1.24 -10.36 3.36
CA SER A 163 -2.01 -9.91 4.51
C SER A 163 -2.04 -8.38 4.62
N VAL A 164 -0.92 -7.73 4.31
CA VAL A 164 -0.80 -6.27 4.35
C VAL A 164 -1.53 -5.63 3.17
N VAL A 165 -1.35 -6.17 1.96
CA VAL A 165 -2.03 -5.72 0.73
C VAL A 165 -3.55 -5.84 0.87
N ALA A 166 -4.04 -6.94 1.44
CA ALA A 166 -5.47 -7.14 1.67
C ALA A 166 -6.03 -6.10 2.66
N CYS A 167 -5.35 -5.86 3.77
CA CYS A 167 -5.76 -4.82 4.71
C CYS A 167 -5.78 -3.41 4.09
N LEU A 168 -4.75 -3.07 3.31
CA LEU A 168 -4.69 -1.78 2.59
C LEU A 168 -5.81 -1.65 1.56
N CYS A 169 -6.22 -2.75 0.92
CA CYS A 169 -7.38 -2.77 0.05
C CYS A 169 -8.67 -2.40 0.81
N TRP A 170 -8.94 -3.10 1.92
CA TRP A 170 -10.16 -2.89 2.70
C TRP A 170 -10.22 -1.50 3.34
N TRP A 171 -9.07 -1.02 3.80
CA TRP A 171 -8.95 0.32 4.34
C TRP A 171 -9.19 1.37 3.26
N GLY A 172 -8.57 1.20 2.08
CA GLY A 172 -8.74 2.11 0.95
C GLY A 172 -10.19 2.23 0.48
N ASP A 173 -10.95 1.14 0.50
CA ASP A 173 -12.34 1.06 0.02
C ASP A 173 -13.30 1.92 0.85
N VAL A 174 -12.98 2.22 2.11
CA VAL A 174 -13.90 2.94 3.03
C VAL A 174 -13.58 4.43 3.17
N LEU A 175 -12.48 4.92 2.59
CA LEU A 175 -11.99 6.29 2.84
C LEU A 175 -12.79 7.37 2.13
N GLY A 176 -13.55 7.03 1.07
CA GLY A 176 -14.37 7.97 0.31
C GLY A 176 -13.54 9.08 -0.37
N SER A 177 -13.18 10.13 0.38
CA SER A 177 -12.33 11.24 -0.06
C SER A 177 -10.84 10.97 0.22
N ARG A 178 -9.98 11.33 -0.73
CA ARG A 178 -8.52 11.23 -0.61
C ARG A 178 -7.86 12.37 0.18
N THR A 179 -8.64 13.34 0.67
CA THR A 179 -8.12 14.53 1.38
C THR A 179 -8.22 14.45 2.91
N THR A 180 -8.78 13.36 3.44
CA THR A 180 -8.92 13.19 4.90
C THR A 180 -7.58 12.84 5.55
N PRO A 181 -7.36 13.15 6.84
CA PRO A 181 -6.17 12.70 7.56
C PRO A 181 -5.97 11.18 7.49
N ASN A 182 -7.07 10.44 7.53
CA ASN A 182 -7.05 8.98 7.42
C ASN A 182 -6.63 8.53 6.00
N ALA A 183 -7.11 9.21 4.94
CA ALA A 183 -6.65 8.96 3.57
C ALA A 183 -5.16 9.25 3.35
N HIS A 184 -4.63 10.32 3.95
CA HIS A 184 -3.20 10.58 3.92
C HIS A 184 -2.42 9.50 4.68
N SER A 185 -2.92 9.05 5.83
CA SER A 185 -2.31 7.96 6.61
C SER A 185 -2.26 6.65 5.81
N TRP A 186 -3.36 6.29 5.15
CA TRP A 186 -3.41 5.15 4.23
C TRP A 186 -2.40 5.28 3.10
N LEU A 187 -2.30 6.45 2.48
CA LEU A 187 -1.39 6.69 1.36
C LEU A 187 0.09 6.54 1.78
N ARG A 188 0.45 7.03 2.97
CA ARG A 188 1.79 6.81 3.54
C ARG A 188 2.11 5.33 3.67
N LEU A 189 1.19 4.55 4.22
CA LEU A 189 1.39 3.11 4.37
C LEU A 189 1.45 2.40 3.02
N VAL A 190 0.64 2.81 2.03
CA VAL A 190 0.74 2.29 0.65
C VAL A 190 2.12 2.53 0.06
N HIS A 191 2.64 3.75 0.16
CA HIS A 191 3.98 4.08 -0.33
C HIS A 191 5.07 3.27 0.40
N ASP A 192 4.89 3.07 1.70
CA ASP A 192 5.85 2.34 2.50
C ASP A 192 5.92 0.86 2.13
N VAL A 193 4.77 0.22 2.05
CA VAL A 193 4.66 -1.20 1.70
C VAL A 193 5.11 -1.44 0.26
N THR A 194 4.85 -0.49 -0.65
CA THR A 194 5.36 -0.54 -2.04
C THR A 194 6.89 -0.60 -2.02
N TRP A 195 7.52 0.33 -1.31
CA TRP A 195 8.97 0.39 -1.19
C TRP A 195 9.54 -0.89 -0.57
N VAL A 196 8.93 -1.43 0.49
CA VAL A 196 9.37 -2.71 1.08
C VAL A 196 9.26 -3.86 0.08
N CYS A 197 8.16 -3.95 -0.68
CA CYS A 197 8.04 -4.98 -1.72
C CYS A 197 9.16 -4.88 -2.76
N GLU A 198 9.51 -3.67 -3.18
CA GLU A 198 10.58 -3.41 -4.15
C GLU A 198 11.95 -3.81 -3.59
N GLN A 199 12.24 -3.52 -2.32
CA GLN A 199 13.51 -3.92 -1.72
C GLN A 199 13.64 -5.44 -1.56
N LEU A 200 12.56 -6.11 -1.15
CA LEU A 200 12.53 -7.58 -0.99
C LEU A 200 12.61 -8.36 -2.32
N VAL A 201 12.48 -7.69 -3.46
CA VAL A 201 12.72 -8.28 -4.80
C VAL A 201 14.19 -8.27 -5.18
N VAL A 202 14.96 -7.31 -4.67
CA VAL A 202 16.35 -7.05 -5.09
C VAL A 202 17.37 -7.92 -4.33
N GLU A 203 16.95 -8.59 -3.25
CA GLU A 203 17.75 -9.57 -2.50
C GLU A 203 17.79 -10.97 -3.14
#